data_AF-A0A1P8XBL8-F1
#
_entry.id   AF-A0A1P8XBL8-F1
#
_cell.length_a   1.000
_cell.length_b   1.000
_cell.length_c   1.000
_cell.angle_alpha   90.00
_cell.angle_beta   90.00
_cell.angle_gamma   90.00
#
_symmetry.space_group_name_H-M   'P 1'
#
loop_
_entity.id
_entity.type
_entity.pdbx_description
1 polymer ?
#
loop_
_entity_poly.entity_id
_entity_poly.type
_entity_poly.pdbx_seq_one_letter_code
_entity_poly.pdbx_strand_id
1 'polypeptide(L)'
;MEMTFRARQVPDIDELNWELTRATNWRDGLPRLAHTLTKAGIAGTGVLEAEADLLYEHLTAARDKVVRSYPDDIEASDIGNWQLLAAISGLIAQDKTTLKYHFAWFQALSMATQGGTR
;
A
#
# COMPACT_ATOMS: atom_id res chain seq x y z
N MET A 1 -14.50 -20.97 -17.58
CA MET A 1 -13.39 -20.30 -16.88
C MET A 1 -13.46 -20.72 -15.43
N GLU A 2 -12.58 -21.63 -15.01
CA GLU A 2 -12.59 -22.20 -13.66
C GLU A 2 -12.03 -21.16 -12.70
N MET A 3 -12.90 -20.54 -11.91
CA MET A 3 -12.50 -19.63 -10.83
C MET A 3 -11.97 -20.51 -9.69
N THR A 4 -10.66 -20.77 -9.66
CA THR A 4 -10.07 -21.51 -8.54
C THR A 4 -10.20 -20.64 -7.28
N PHE A 5 -10.98 -21.09 -6.29
CA PHE A 5 -11.13 -20.46 -4.98
C PHE A 5 -9.92 -20.73 -4.06
N ARG A 6 -8.71 -20.79 -4.64
CA ARG A 6 -7.50 -20.96 -3.83
C ARG A 6 -7.24 -19.63 -3.13
N ALA A 7 -7.40 -19.63 -1.80
CA ALA A 7 -7.02 -18.49 -0.97
C ALA A 7 -5.59 -18.06 -1.33
N ARG A 8 -5.43 -16.81 -1.76
CA ARG A 8 -4.14 -16.25 -2.17
C ARG A 8 -3.22 -16.26 -0.95
N GLN A 9 -2.33 -17.25 -0.88
CA GLN A 9 -1.33 -17.35 0.19
C GLN A 9 -0.22 -16.35 -0.11
N VAL A 10 -0.20 -15.26 0.63
CA VAL A 10 0.93 -14.32 0.62
C VAL A 10 1.84 -14.74 1.78
N PRO A 11 3.17 -14.78 1.59
CA PRO A 11 4.11 -15.06 2.67
C PRO A 11 3.81 -14.19 3.89
N ASP A 12 4.04 -14.75 5.07
CA ASP A 12 4.08 -13.91 6.27
C ASP A 12 5.23 -12.91 6.16
N ILE A 13 4.95 -11.69 6.60
CA ILE A 13 5.91 -10.59 6.60
C ILE A 13 6.31 -10.41 8.05
N ASP A 14 7.57 -10.70 8.36
CA ASP A 14 8.12 -10.51 9.68
C ASP A 14 8.01 -9.03 10.08
N GLU A 15 7.62 -8.79 11.33
CA GLU A 15 7.48 -7.46 11.91
C GLU A 15 6.60 -6.50 11.07
N LEU A 16 5.55 -7.01 10.42
CA LEU A 16 4.65 -6.26 9.52
C LEU A 16 4.26 -4.85 10.03
N ASN A 17 3.92 -4.71 11.31
CA ASN A 17 3.53 -3.43 11.90
C ASN A 17 4.69 -2.41 11.91
N TRP A 18 5.90 -2.87 12.22
CA TRP A 18 7.11 -2.06 12.19
C TRP A 18 7.42 -1.63 10.76
N GLU A 19 7.41 -2.57 9.82
CA GLU A 19 7.72 -2.29 8.42
C GLU A 19 6.70 -1.34 7.77
N LEU A 20 5.40 -1.48 8.07
CA LEU A 20 4.36 -0.53 7.64
C LEU A 20 4.58 0.88 8.19
N THR A 21 4.87 0.98 9.48
CA THR A 21 5.13 2.27 10.13
C THR A 21 6.35 2.93 9.51
N ARG A 22 7.43 2.17 9.27
CA ARG A 22 8.64 2.66 8.62
C ARG A 22 8.36 3.13 7.20
N ALA A 23 7.61 2.34 6.42
CA ALA A 23 7.32 2.62 5.02
C ALA A 23 6.47 3.88 4.79
N THR A 24 5.63 4.24 5.77
CA THR A 24 4.75 5.42 5.74
C THR A 24 5.36 6.65 6.39
N ASN A 25 6.50 6.51 7.06
CA ASN A 25 7.21 7.60 7.71
C ASN A 25 8.01 8.40 6.66
N TRP A 26 7.68 9.67 6.47
CA TRP A 26 8.48 10.64 5.68
C TRP A 26 8.72 10.22 4.22
N ARG A 27 7.71 9.60 3.60
CA ARG A 27 7.78 9.19 2.20
C ARG A 27 7.22 10.26 1.27
N ASP A 28 8.05 10.68 0.32
CA ASP A 28 7.64 11.64 -0.71
C ASP A 28 6.51 11.09 -1.58
N GLY A 29 5.51 11.94 -1.84
CA GLY A 29 4.34 11.60 -2.65
C GLY A 29 3.24 10.82 -1.92
N LEU A 30 3.39 10.50 -0.64
CA LEU A 30 2.28 10.00 0.18
C LEU A 30 1.52 11.14 0.89
N PRO A 31 0.18 11.06 0.99
CA PRO A 31 -0.60 11.99 1.80
C PRO A 31 -0.27 11.78 3.29
N ARG A 32 -0.23 12.87 4.06
CA ARG A 32 0.02 12.83 5.52
C ARG A 32 -0.91 11.86 6.26
N LEU A 33 -2.14 11.73 5.77
CA LEU A 33 -3.16 10.81 6.29
C LEU A 33 -2.67 9.35 6.34
N ALA A 34 -1.83 8.92 5.38
CA ALA A 34 -1.34 7.54 5.30
C ALA A 34 -0.63 7.09 6.60
N HIS A 35 0.20 7.97 7.17
CA HIS A 35 0.91 7.70 8.43
C HIS A 35 -0.06 7.62 9.61
N THR A 36 -1.00 8.56 9.69
CA THR A 36 -2.01 8.59 10.75
C THR A 36 -2.86 7.32 10.75
N LEU A 37 -3.36 6.93 9.57
CA LEU A 37 -4.19 5.73 9.41
C LEU A 37 -3.42 4.44 9.69
N THR A 38 -2.14 4.38 9.32
CA THR A 38 -1.29 3.24 9.65
C THR A 38 -1.19 3.06 11.16
N LYS A 39 -0.93 4.15 11.90
CA LYS A 39 -0.88 4.11 13.37
C LYS A 39 -2.22 3.70 13.99
N ALA A 40 -3.32 4.28 13.52
CA ALA A 40 -4.66 3.96 14.03
C ALA A 40 -5.03 2.49 13.77
N GLY A 41 -4.75 1.99 12.56
CA GLY A 41 -4.99 0.60 12.18
C GLY A 41 -4.15 -0.41 12.98
N ILE A 42 -2.87 -0.11 13.22
CA ILE A 42 -2.00 -0.94 14.07
C ILE A 42 -2.45 -0.93 15.54
N ALA A 43 -2.84 0.25 16.05
CA ALA A 43 -3.30 0.40 17.43
C ALA A 43 -4.72 -0.15 17.66
N GLY A 44 -5.47 -0.44 16.59
CA GLY A 44 -6.84 -0.93 16.68
C GLY A 44 -7.83 0.11 17.21
N THR A 45 -7.53 1.40 17.06
CA THR A 45 -8.35 2.50 17.63
C THR A 45 -9.57 2.86 16.77
N GLY A 46 -9.74 2.21 15.62
CA GLY A 46 -10.74 2.58 14.61
C GLY A 46 -10.30 3.79 13.77
N VAL A 47 -11.02 4.01 12.67
CA VAL A 47 -10.81 5.09 11.70
C VAL A 47 -12.18 5.71 11.41
N LEU A 48 -12.26 7.03 11.27
CA LEU A 48 -13.51 7.71 10.93
C LEU A 48 -13.86 7.45 9.46
N GLU A 49 -15.15 7.35 9.13
CA GLU A 49 -15.61 7.15 7.75
C GLU A 49 -15.02 8.18 6.78
N ALA A 50 -15.04 9.46 7.16
CA ALA A 50 -14.47 10.54 6.35
C ALA A 50 -12.96 10.39 6.11
N GLU A 51 -12.21 9.76 7.02
CA GLU A 51 -10.79 9.47 6.82
C GLU A 51 -10.59 8.27 5.88
N ALA A 52 -11.49 7.29 5.93
CA ALA A 52 -11.50 6.17 4.98
C ALA A 52 -11.86 6.63 3.56
N ASP A 53 -12.84 7.52 3.42
CA ASP A 53 -13.21 8.16 2.15
C ASP A 53 -12.03 8.94 1.58
N LEU A 54 -11.37 9.77 2.39
CA LEU A 54 -10.20 10.54 1.97
C LEU A 54 -9.02 9.64 1.56
N LEU A 55 -8.83 8.50 2.25
CA LEU A 55 -7.86 7.50 1.80
C LEU A 55 -8.22 6.95 0.42
N TYR A 56 -9.50 6.65 0.18
CA TYR A 56 -9.97 6.11 -1.09
C TYR A 56 -9.81 7.11 -2.24
N GLU A 57 -10.04 8.40 -1.99
CA GLU A 57 -9.75 9.48 -2.95
C GLU A 57 -8.27 9.51 -3.33
N HIS A 58 -7.37 9.49 -2.35
CA HIS A 58 -5.94 9.45 -2.59
C HIS A 58 -5.49 8.18 -3.31
N LEU A 59 -6.05 7.03 -2.95
CA LEU A 59 -5.80 5.75 -3.61
C LEU A 59 -6.19 5.81 -5.10
N THR A 60 -7.37 6.37 -5.38
CA THR A 60 -7.89 6.54 -6.75
C THR A 60 -7.02 7.50 -7.54
N ALA A 61 -6.62 8.63 -6.96
CA ALA A 61 -5.74 9.60 -7.62
C ALA A 61 -4.35 8.99 -7.93
N ALA A 62 -3.79 8.20 -7.02
CA ALA A 62 -2.52 7.51 -7.24
C ALA A 62 -2.62 6.48 -8.37
N ARG A 63 -3.68 5.65 -8.37
CA ARG A 63 -3.98 4.70 -9.46
C ARG A 63 -4.08 5.43 -10.79
N ASP A 64 -4.87 6.49 -10.86
CA ASP A 64 -5.13 7.23 -12.10
C ASP A 64 -3.86 7.89 -12.63
N LYS A 65 -2.98 8.38 -11.74
CA LYS A 65 -1.65 8.88 -12.11
C LYS A 65 -0.85 7.78 -12.82
N VAL A 66 -0.71 6.60 -12.19
CA VAL A 66 0.03 5.47 -12.76
C VAL A 66 -0.56 5.02 -14.10
N VAL A 67 -1.88 4.89 -14.19
CA VAL A 67 -2.55 4.44 -15.43
C VAL A 67 -2.35 5.44 -16.57
N ARG A 68 -2.42 6.75 -16.30
CA ARG A 68 -2.19 7.79 -17.33
C ARG A 68 -0.76 7.82 -17.83
N SER A 69 0.21 7.49 -16.98
CA SER A 69 1.63 7.43 -17.33
C SER A 69 2.02 6.14 -18.09
N TYR A 70 1.14 5.14 -18.14
CA TYR A 70 1.43 3.87 -18.81
C TYR A 70 1.40 4.00 -20.35
N PRO A 71 2.32 3.34 -21.08
CA PRO A 71 3.45 2.53 -20.58
C PRO A 71 4.75 3.32 -20.35
N ASP A 72 4.87 4.54 -20.88
CA ASP A 72 6.17 5.13 -21.20
C ASP A 72 6.78 5.98 -20.07
N ASP A 73 5.97 6.62 -19.22
CA ASP A 73 6.41 7.63 -18.24
C ASP A 73 6.12 7.21 -16.78
N ILE A 74 6.21 5.92 -16.49
CA ILE A 74 5.89 5.39 -15.16
C ILE A 74 7.10 5.46 -14.22
N GLU A 75 6.94 6.23 -13.15
CA GLU A 75 7.88 6.23 -12.03
C GLU A 75 7.59 5.07 -11.07
N ALA A 76 8.63 4.30 -10.72
CA ALA A 76 8.50 3.19 -9.78
C ALA A 76 8.03 3.64 -8.38
N SER A 77 8.35 4.88 -7.99
CA SER A 77 7.91 5.51 -6.75
C SER A 77 6.39 5.71 -6.71
N ASP A 78 5.77 6.05 -7.85
CA ASP A 78 4.32 6.22 -7.97
C ASP A 78 3.57 4.90 -7.84
N ILE A 79 4.08 3.83 -8.47
CA ILE A 79 3.53 2.48 -8.26
C ILE A 79 3.68 2.09 -6.79
N GLY A 80 4.85 2.33 -6.19
CA GLY A 80 5.08 2.06 -4.76
C GLY A 80 4.09 2.79 -3.85
N ASN A 81 3.86 4.08 -4.09
CA ASN A 81 2.89 4.86 -3.32
C ASN A 81 1.46 4.31 -3.48
N TRP A 82 1.08 3.93 -4.70
CA TRP A 82 -0.20 3.29 -4.95
C TRP A 82 -0.35 1.96 -4.18
N GLN A 83 0.65 1.08 -4.22
CA GLN A 83 0.62 -0.18 -3.48
C GLN A 83 0.54 0.05 -1.97
N LEU A 84 1.28 1.02 -1.43
CA LEU A 84 1.27 1.29 0.00
C LEU A 84 -0.07 1.87 0.47
N LEU A 85 -0.73 2.73 -0.31
CA LEU A 85 -2.09 3.18 -0.01
C LEU A 85 -3.11 2.03 -0.01
N ALA A 86 -2.99 1.09 -0.94
CA ALA A 86 -3.84 -0.10 -0.99
C ALA A 86 -3.60 -1.06 0.19
N ALA A 87 -2.35 -1.14 0.68
CA ALA A 87 -2.03 -1.88 1.89
C ALA A 87 -2.72 -1.26 3.12
N ILE A 88 -2.67 0.08 3.24
CA ILE A 88 -3.35 0.81 4.32
C ILE A 88 -4.88 0.62 4.24
N SER A 89 -5.48 0.60 3.04
CA SER A 89 -6.92 0.31 2.93
C SER A 89 -7.27 -1.11 3.43
N GLY A 90 -6.40 -2.09 3.19
CA GLY A 90 -6.55 -3.43 3.76
C GLY A 90 -6.41 -3.44 5.29
N LEU A 91 -5.45 -2.67 5.83
CA LEU A 91 -5.25 -2.54 7.27
C LEU A 91 -6.49 -1.97 7.98
N ILE A 92 -7.06 -0.87 7.48
CA ILE A 92 -8.25 -0.26 8.09
C ILE A 92 -9.48 -1.16 7.99
N ALA A 93 -9.62 -1.90 6.89
CA ALA A 93 -10.72 -2.83 6.66
C ALA A 93 -10.56 -4.18 7.40
N GLN A 94 -9.45 -4.37 8.12
CA GLN A 94 -9.06 -5.66 8.72
C GLN A 94 -8.96 -6.80 7.69
N ASP A 95 -8.73 -6.47 6.41
CA ASP A 95 -8.49 -7.42 5.33
C ASP A 95 -6.99 -7.73 5.25
N LYS A 96 -6.60 -8.79 5.95
CA LYS A 96 -5.22 -9.28 6.00
C LYS A 96 -4.68 -9.68 4.63
N THR A 97 -5.53 -10.16 3.72
CA THR A 97 -5.09 -10.61 2.40
C THR A 97 -4.71 -9.40 1.55
N THR A 98 -5.56 -8.39 1.49
CA THR A 98 -5.28 -7.13 0.78
C THR A 98 -4.06 -6.43 1.36
N LEU A 99 -3.98 -6.33 2.70
CA LEU A 99 -2.83 -5.75 3.40
C LEU A 99 -1.51 -6.43 2.99
N LYS A 100 -1.41 -7.75 3.20
CA LYS A 100 -0.17 -8.49 2.94
C LYS A 100 0.20 -8.46 1.46
N TYR A 101 -0.80 -8.63 0.58
CA TYR A 101 -0.57 -8.67 -0.86
C TYR A 101 0.06 -7.37 -1.38
N HIS A 102 -0.57 -6.24 -1.08
CA HIS A 102 -0.08 -4.95 -1.58
C HIS A 102 1.22 -4.53 -0.90
N PHE A 103 1.40 -4.86 0.38
CA PHE A 103 2.66 -4.57 1.06
C PHE A 103 3.83 -5.40 0.53
N ALA A 104 3.61 -6.68 0.20
CA ALA A 104 4.63 -7.50 -0.44
C ALA A 104 5.06 -6.94 -1.82
N TRP A 105 4.12 -6.45 -2.63
CA TRP A 105 4.44 -5.80 -3.91
C TRP A 105 5.19 -4.48 -3.74
N PHE A 106 4.82 -3.69 -2.75
CA PHE A 106 5.56 -2.49 -2.37
C PHE A 106 7.03 -2.81 -2.02
N GLN A 107 7.27 -3.85 -1.22
CA GLN A 107 8.62 -4.29 -0.87
C GLN A 107 9.39 -4.78 -2.09
N ALA A 108 8.77 -5.61 -2.92
CA ALA A 108 9.41 -6.12 -4.14
C ALA A 108 9.83 -4.98 -5.10
N LEU A 109 8.98 -3.98 -5.30
CA LEU A 109 9.30 -2.79 -6.08
C LEU A 109 10.46 -1.98 -5.46
N SER A 110 10.42 -1.78 -4.14
CA SER A 110 11.46 -1.05 -3.42
C SER A 110 12.81 -1.77 -3.55
N MET A 111 12.84 -3.10 -3.41
CA MET A 111 14.04 -3.92 -3.59
C MET A 111 14.56 -3.88 -5.02
N ALA A 112 13.68 -3.94 -6.03
CA ALA A 112 14.07 -3.86 -7.44
C ALA A 112 14.73 -2.51 -7.77
N THR A 113 14.20 -1.40 -7.25
CA THR A 113 14.80 -0.07 -7.46
C THR A 113 16.13 0.11 -6.74
N GLN A 114 16.32 -0.47 -5.54
CA GLN A 114 17.59 -0.42 -4.81
C GLN A 114 18.65 -1.33 -5.45
N GLY A 115 18.25 -2.49 -5.96
CA GLY A 115 19.14 -3.45 -6.64
C GLY A 115 19.65 -2.98 -8.00
N GLY A 116 18.91 -2.12 -8.70
CA GLY A 116 19.33 -1.50 -9.97
C GLY A 116 20.36 -0.38 -9.85
N THR A 117 20.77 -0.02 -8.62
CA THR A 117 21.77 1.03 -8.35
C THR A 117 23.16 0.44 -8.02
N ARG A 118 23.43 -0.81 -8.41
CA ARG A 118 24.74 -1.49 -8.25
C ARG A 118 25.37 -1.84 -9.58
#